data_AF-A0A2U3P5J0-F1
#
_entry.id   AF-A0A2U3P5J0-F1
#
_cell.length_a   1.000
_cell.length_b   1.000
_cell.length_c   1.000
_cell.angle_alpha   90.00
_cell.angle_beta   90.00
_cell.angle_gamma   90.00
#
_symmetry.space_group_name_H-M   'P 1'
#
loop_
_entity.id
_entity.type
_entity.pdbx_description
1 polymer ?
#
loop_
_entity_poly.entity_id
_entity_poly.type
_entity_poly.pdbx_seq_one_letter_code
_entity_poly.pdbx_strand_id
1 'polypeptide(L)'
;MQCSTDVVREVHRIGYAPAPWDWTPWEHAQGGRFHGRWDDPDGNWRALYVGDCALACYLEVLAPFRPDPVLAQQLAEILSDDEDYFPTTNPGELPYVWCEPRLSCSAMLSGYFAVPGHHKTLPTLRKRFLQLAKRHGCKDLDAGAIRHASRCAARGDIGVDLHPPRTGRRISRRSRVPVSPWRSVHTLGALRARSRTPISLADKRSRDP
;
A
#
# COMPACT_ATOMS: atom_id res chain seq x y z
N MET A 1 7.08 22.18 -0.28
CA MET A 1 6.62 20.80 -0.01
C MET A 1 6.45 20.65 1.50
N GLN A 2 5.32 20.13 1.99
CA GLN A 2 5.16 19.89 3.44
C GLN A 2 5.73 18.52 3.80
N CYS A 3 6.74 18.52 4.67
CA CYS A 3 7.20 17.33 5.37
C CYS A 3 6.69 17.40 6.81
N SER A 4 6.16 16.30 7.34
CA SER A 4 5.90 16.19 8.78
C SER A 4 7.23 15.96 9.48
N THR A 5 7.60 16.80 10.44
CA THR A 5 8.86 16.71 11.19
C THR A 5 8.63 16.06 12.54
N ASP A 6 9.34 14.97 12.83
CA ASP A 6 9.48 14.28 14.13
C ASP A 6 8.20 14.18 14.99
N VAL A 7 7.06 13.93 14.33
CA VAL A 7 5.82 13.63 15.04
C VAL A 7 5.79 12.13 15.24
N VAL A 8 5.83 11.70 16.50
CA VAL A 8 5.51 10.32 16.85
C VAL A 8 4.00 10.15 16.70
N ARG A 9 3.58 9.26 15.80
CA ARG A 9 2.17 8.96 15.55
C ARG A 9 1.92 7.47 15.69
N GLU A 10 0.80 7.11 16.29
CA GLU A 10 0.32 5.74 16.17
C GLU A 10 -0.10 5.48 14.72
N VAL A 11 0.27 4.31 14.22
CA VAL A 11 -0.13 3.81 12.90
C VAL A 11 -0.60 2.38 13.04
N HIS A 12 -1.47 1.97 12.11
CA HIS A 12 -2.07 0.65 12.08
C HIS A 12 -1.68 -0.09 10.81
N ARG A 13 -1.72 -1.41 10.85
CA ARG A 13 -1.47 -2.28 9.70
C ARG A 13 -2.29 -3.55 9.83
N ILE A 14 -2.78 -4.04 8.69
CA ILE A 14 -3.22 -5.43 8.56
C ILE A 14 -2.07 -6.17 7.86
N GLY A 15 -1.37 -7.03 8.60
CA GLY A 15 -0.25 -7.83 8.10
C GLY A 15 -0.56 -9.32 8.20
N TYR A 16 0.39 -10.16 7.82
CA TYR A 16 0.25 -11.61 7.93
C TYR A 16 0.94 -12.14 9.18
N ALA A 17 0.33 -13.15 9.82
CA ALA A 17 0.98 -13.94 10.86
C ALA A 17 2.21 -14.69 10.31
N PRO A 18 3.21 -15.00 11.15
CA PRO A 18 3.33 -14.62 12.56
C PRO A 18 3.90 -13.21 12.77
N ALA A 19 4.47 -12.59 11.74
CA ALA A 19 5.25 -11.36 11.85
C ALA A 19 4.67 -10.25 10.94
N PRO A 20 3.59 -9.55 11.36
CA PRO A 20 2.85 -8.63 10.50
C PRO A 20 3.63 -7.36 10.12
N TRP A 21 4.74 -7.10 10.81
CA TRP A 21 5.64 -5.97 10.58
C TRP A 21 6.87 -6.34 9.74
N ASP A 22 7.05 -7.61 9.41
CA ASP A 22 8.14 -8.01 8.52
C ASP A 22 7.84 -7.55 7.09
N TRP A 23 8.91 -7.35 6.33
CA TRP A 23 8.82 -6.99 4.93
C TRP A 23 8.19 -8.14 4.16
N THR A 24 7.33 -7.81 3.19
CA THR A 24 6.84 -8.81 2.24
C THR A 24 8.04 -9.52 1.59
N PRO A 25 8.08 -10.87 1.62
CA PRO A 25 9.11 -11.65 0.94
C PRO A 25 9.17 -11.36 -0.57
N TRP A 26 10.37 -11.40 -1.15
CA TRP A 26 10.58 -11.14 -2.59
C TRP A 26 9.94 -12.21 -3.49
N GLU A 27 9.66 -13.41 -2.98
CA GLU A 27 8.95 -14.44 -3.73
C GLU A 27 7.53 -14.02 -4.17
N HIS A 28 6.92 -13.05 -3.49
CA HIS A 28 5.63 -12.47 -3.88
C HIS A 28 5.77 -11.30 -4.85
N ALA A 29 6.99 -10.94 -5.25
CA ALA A 29 7.22 -9.94 -6.28
C ALA A 29 6.99 -10.56 -7.67
N GLN A 30 6.26 -9.86 -8.52
CA GLN A 30 6.01 -10.28 -9.89
C GLN A 30 6.99 -9.54 -10.81
N GLY A 31 7.78 -10.28 -11.60
CA GLY A 31 8.83 -9.68 -12.44
C GLY A 31 9.87 -8.87 -11.63
N GLY A 32 10.17 -9.31 -10.40
CA GLY A 32 11.16 -8.65 -9.53
C GLY A 32 10.68 -7.39 -8.82
N ARG A 33 9.37 -7.05 -8.87
CA ARG A 33 8.82 -5.87 -8.20
C ARG A 33 7.45 -6.10 -7.57
N PHE A 34 7.08 -5.20 -6.66
CA PHE A 34 5.75 -5.14 -6.08
C PHE A 34 4.87 -4.14 -6.85
N HIS A 35 3.55 -4.36 -6.82
CA HIS A 35 2.60 -3.65 -7.68
C HIS A 35 1.78 -2.57 -6.98
N GLY A 36 2.05 -2.29 -5.72
CA GLY A 36 1.39 -1.25 -4.95
C GLY A 36 1.64 0.16 -5.49
N ARG A 37 0.72 1.06 -5.15
CA ARG A 37 0.68 2.47 -5.60
C ARG A 37 1.98 3.26 -5.34
N TRP A 38 2.68 2.90 -4.26
CA TRP A 38 3.86 3.59 -3.74
C TRP A 38 5.08 2.67 -3.69
N ASP A 39 5.00 1.51 -4.34
CA ASP A 39 6.14 0.59 -4.47
C ASP A 39 7.13 1.11 -5.51
N ASP A 40 8.35 0.59 -5.42
CA ASP A 40 9.43 0.96 -6.33
C ASP A 40 9.12 0.49 -7.76
N PRO A 41 9.09 1.39 -8.76
CA PRO A 41 8.94 0.98 -10.16
C PRO A 41 10.03 0.00 -10.62
N ASP A 42 11.23 0.14 -10.04
CA ASP A 42 12.44 -0.58 -10.41
C ASP A 42 12.76 -1.79 -9.50
N GLY A 43 11.98 -2.01 -8.44
CA GLY A 43 12.16 -3.16 -7.54
C GLY A 43 13.45 -3.15 -6.69
N ASN A 44 14.05 -1.99 -6.42
CA ASN A 44 15.23 -1.84 -5.55
C ASN A 44 14.89 -1.73 -4.06
N TRP A 45 13.66 -1.34 -3.70
CA TRP A 45 13.23 -1.22 -2.31
C TRP A 45 11.80 -1.74 -2.07
N ARG A 46 11.50 -2.00 -0.80
CA ARG A 46 10.20 -2.50 -0.32
C ARG A 46 9.48 -1.42 0.47
N ALA A 47 8.15 -1.44 0.43
CA ALA A 47 7.30 -0.56 1.23
C ALA A 47 6.49 -1.36 2.25
N LEU A 48 6.18 -0.73 3.39
CA LEU A 48 5.12 -1.17 4.28
C LEU A 48 3.97 -0.17 4.19
N TYR A 49 2.78 -0.71 3.98
CA TYR A 49 1.53 0.06 4.00
C TYR A 49 1.00 0.10 5.42
N VAL A 50 0.73 1.32 5.90
CA VAL A 50 0.15 1.60 7.21
C VAL A 50 -0.94 2.65 7.06
N GLY A 51 -1.95 2.59 7.93
CA GLY A 51 -3.01 3.59 8.05
C GLY A 51 -2.87 4.41 9.34
N ASP A 52 -3.56 5.54 9.38
CA ASP A 52 -3.69 6.36 10.59
C ASP A 52 -4.65 5.75 11.62
N CYS A 53 -5.53 4.86 11.19
CA CYS A 53 -6.40 4.05 12.05
C CYS A 53 -6.61 2.65 11.46
N ALA A 54 -7.11 1.73 12.29
CA ALA A 54 -7.45 0.38 11.83
C ALA A 54 -8.48 0.37 10.69
N LEU A 55 -9.49 1.25 10.76
CA LEU A 55 -10.51 1.39 9.71
C LEU A 55 -9.90 1.74 8.35
N ALA A 56 -8.95 2.67 8.29
CA ALA A 56 -8.26 3.02 7.05
C ALA A 56 -7.54 1.80 6.44
N CYS A 57 -6.94 0.96 7.29
CA CYS A 57 -6.28 -0.26 6.83
C CYS A 57 -7.29 -1.28 6.28
N TYR A 58 -8.42 -1.48 6.96
CA TYR A 58 -9.48 -2.36 6.48
C TYR A 58 -10.06 -1.87 5.15
N LEU A 59 -10.30 -0.57 4.99
CA LEU A 59 -10.85 -0.01 3.75
C LEU A 59 -9.94 -0.23 2.53
N GLU A 60 -8.63 -0.27 2.72
CA GLU A 60 -7.66 -0.57 1.65
C GLU A 60 -7.57 -2.08 1.38
N VAL A 61 -7.49 -2.92 2.43
CA VAL A 61 -7.39 -4.38 2.28
C VAL A 61 -8.67 -4.99 1.71
N LEU A 62 -9.84 -4.42 2.06
CA LEU A 62 -11.14 -4.86 1.59
C LEU A 62 -11.57 -4.19 0.28
N ALA A 63 -10.82 -3.21 -0.22
CA ALA A 63 -11.17 -2.51 -1.46
C ALA A 63 -11.42 -3.45 -2.66
N PRO A 64 -10.63 -4.52 -2.88
CA PRO A 64 -10.88 -5.46 -3.98
C PRO A 64 -12.18 -6.27 -3.85
N PHE A 65 -12.76 -6.34 -2.65
CA PHE A 65 -13.96 -7.14 -2.37
C PHE A 65 -15.24 -6.29 -2.31
N ARG A 66 -15.15 -5.01 -2.69
CA ARG A 66 -16.36 -4.18 -2.80
C ARG A 66 -17.27 -4.78 -3.87
N PRO A 67 -18.57 -4.98 -3.59
CA PRO A 67 -19.50 -5.46 -4.59
C PRO A 67 -19.46 -4.57 -5.84
N ASP A 68 -19.24 -5.19 -6.98
CA ASP A 68 -19.45 -4.56 -8.28
C ASP A 68 -20.81 -5.05 -8.81
N PRO A 69 -21.81 -4.15 -8.92
CA PRO A 69 -23.15 -4.54 -9.36
C PRO A 69 -23.17 -5.08 -10.80
N VAL A 70 -22.26 -4.62 -11.67
CA VAL A 70 -22.16 -5.11 -13.04
C VAL A 70 -21.60 -6.52 -13.05
N LEU A 71 -20.52 -6.76 -12.31
CA LEU A 71 -19.94 -8.10 -12.19
C LEU A 71 -20.92 -9.07 -11.53
N ALA A 72 -21.63 -8.64 -10.48
CA ALA A 72 -22.63 -9.47 -9.80
C ALA A 72 -23.75 -9.90 -10.78
N GLN A 73 -24.24 -8.97 -11.62
CA GLN A 73 -25.22 -9.28 -12.65
C GLN A 73 -24.68 -10.26 -13.69
N GLN A 74 -23.45 -10.06 -14.16
CA GLN A 74 -22.79 -10.95 -15.12
C GLN A 74 -22.60 -12.36 -14.58
N LEU A 75 -22.25 -12.50 -13.30
CA LEU A 75 -22.10 -13.80 -12.65
C LEU A 75 -23.45 -14.52 -12.50
N ALA A 76 -24.52 -13.78 -12.20
CA ALA A 76 -25.88 -14.35 -12.11
C ALA A 76 -26.42 -14.88 -13.45
N GLU A 77 -25.86 -14.44 -14.58
CA GLU A 77 -26.20 -14.93 -15.92
C GLU A 77 -25.46 -16.23 -16.30
N ILE A 78 -24.43 -16.61 -15.54
CA ILE A 78 -23.69 -17.86 -15.77
C ILE A 78 -24.48 -19.01 -15.16
N LEU A 79 -25.03 -19.87 -16.01
CA LEU A 79 -25.66 -21.13 -15.58
C LEU A 79 -24.55 -22.15 -15.27
N SER A 80 -24.52 -22.65 -14.04
CA SER A 80 -23.59 -23.68 -13.59
C SER A 80 -24.36 -24.91 -13.13
N ASP A 81 -24.17 -26.03 -13.80
CA ASP A 81 -24.82 -27.31 -13.44
C ASP A 81 -24.29 -27.89 -12.10
N ASP A 82 -23.14 -27.39 -11.62
CA ASP A 82 -22.44 -27.83 -10.40
C ASP A 82 -22.47 -26.79 -9.26
N GLU A 83 -23.35 -25.79 -9.31
CA GLU A 83 -23.40 -24.69 -8.33
C GLU A 83 -23.56 -25.20 -6.87
N ASP A 84 -24.30 -26.29 -6.69
CA ASP A 84 -24.51 -26.95 -5.39
C ASP A 84 -23.23 -27.58 -4.81
N TYR A 85 -22.26 -27.97 -5.67
CA TYR A 85 -21.01 -28.60 -5.24
C TYR A 85 -19.90 -27.57 -4.96
N PHE A 86 -19.93 -26.43 -5.65
CA PHE A 86 -18.93 -25.37 -5.53
C PHE A 86 -19.59 -23.99 -5.46
N PRO A 87 -20.24 -23.64 -4.34
CA PRO A 87 -20.96 -22.39 -4.22
C PRO A 87 -20.00 -21.20 -4.34
N THR A 88 -20.35 -20.26 -5.21
CA THR A 88 -19.61 -19.00 -5.35
C THR A 88 -19.88 -18.13 -4.13
N THR A 89 -18.84 -17.47 -3.59
CA THR A 89 -19.03 -16.53 -2.48
C THR A 89 -19.88 -15.34 -2.93
N ASN A 90 -20.88 -14.96 -2.13
CA ASN A 90 -21.75 -13.83 -2.47
C ASN A 90 -20.94 -12.52 -2.62
N PRO A 91 -21.35 -11.60 -3.52
CA PRO A 91 -20.72 -10.30 -3.64
C PRO A 91 -20.67 -9.55 -2.31
N GLY A 92 -19.47 -9.17 -1.87
CA GLY A 92 -19.26 -8.46 -0.60
C GLY A 92 -19.09 -9.35 0.62
N GLU A 93 -19.22 -10.67 0.47
CA GLU A 93 -18.87 -11.63 1.51
C GLU A 93 -17.43 -12.12 1.35
N LEU A 94 -16.83 -12.51 2.47
CA LEU A 94 -15.49 -13.06 2.53
C LEU A 94 -15.52 -14.37 3.31
N PRO A 95 -14.89 -15.43 2.80
CA PRO A 95 -14.82 -16.68 3.55
C PRO A 95 -13.95 -16.50 4.79
N TYR A 96 -14.27 -17.20 5.87
CA TYR A 96 -13.54 -17.09 7.13
C TYR A 96 -12.03 -17.36 6.98
N VAL A 97 -11.66 -18.31 6.11
CA VAL A 97 -10.26 -18.64 5.79
C VAL A 97 -9.46 -17.45 5.24
N TRP A 98 -10.12 -16.44 4.68
CA TRP A 98 -9.44 -15.19 4.30
C TRP A 98 -8.97 -14.40 5.52
N CYS A 99 -9.71 -14.44 6.63
CA CYS A 99 -9.35 -13.72 7.86
C CYS A 99 -8.18 -14.39 8.59
N GLU A 100 -8.11 -15.73 8.57
CA GLU A 100 -7.20 -16.53 9.39
C GLU A 100 -5.73 -16.10 9.40
N PRO A 101 -5.06 -15.84 8.25
CA PRO A 101 -3.64 -15.54 8.27
C PRO A 101 -3.35 -14.06 8.60
N ARG A 102 -4.38 -13.22 8.78
CA ARG A 102 -4.23 -11.76 8.92
C ARG A 102 -4.28 -11.32 10.37
N LEU A 103 -3.37 -10.39 10.72
CA LEU A 103 -3.30 -9.77 12.04
C LEU A 103 -3.48 -8.26 11.91
N SER A 104 -4.36 -7.70 12.75
CA SER A 104 -4.47 -6.26 12.97
C SER A 104 -3.48 -5.83 14.05
N CYS A 105 -2.59 -4.90 13.73
CA CYS A 105 -1.56 -4.43 14.65
C CYS A 105 -1.40 -2.90 14.59
N SER A 106 -0.87 -2.33 15.67
CA SER A 106 -0.46 -0.93 15.74
C SER A 106 0.99 -0.78 16.18
N ALA A 107 1.60 0.36 15.85
CA ALA A 107 2.96 0.72 16.22
C ALA A 107 3.12 2.25 16.26
N MET A 108 4.17 2.73 16.93
CA MET A 108 4.54 4.15 16.90
C MET A 108 5.51 4.42 15.75
N LEU A 109 5.15 5.38 14.90
CA LEU A 109 5.93 5.84 13.78
C LEU A 109 6.53 7.23 14.05
N SER A 110 7.85 7.35 13.88
CA SER A 110 8.60 8.61 14.02
C SER A 110 9.52 8.83 12.83
N GLY A 111 9.72 10.07 12.41
CA GLY A 111 10.61 10.43 11.31
C GLY A 111 10.10 11.59 10.46
N TYR A 112 10.68 11.73 9.26
CA TYR A 112 10.27 12.71 8.27
C TYR A 112 9.47 12.03 7.17
N PHE A 113 8.23 12.49 6.97
CA PHE A 113 7.33 11.91 5.99
C PHE A 113 6.84 12.97 5.03
N ALA A 114 6.86 12.64 3.74
CA ALA A 114 6.11 13.38 2.74
C ALA A 114 4.62 13.15 2.97
N VAL A 115 3.81 14.21 2.79
CA VAL A 115 2.35 14.12 2.83
C VAL A 115 1.81 14.51 1.45
N PRO A 116 1.72 13.54 0.50
CA PRO A 116 1.45 13.86 -0.91
C PRO A 116 0.11 14.57 -1.13
N GLY A 117 -0.92 14.18 -0.39
CA GLY A 117 -2.27 14.75 -0.48
C GLY A 117 -2.48 16.10 0.24
N HIS A 118 -1.44 16.66 0.87
CA HIS A 118 -1.57 17.92 1.60
C HIS A 118 -1.80 19.10 0.62
N HIS A 119 -2.66 20.05 0.98
CA HIS A 119 -3.02 21.20 0.13
C HIS A 119 -1.82 22.04 -0.33
N LYS A 120 -0.73 22.09 0.45
CA LYS A 120 0.55 22.73 0.03
C LYS A 120 1.44 21.82 -0.83
N THR A 121 1.36 20.52 -0.61
CA THR A 121 2.20 19.53 -1.32
C THR A 121 1.69 19.30 -2.73
N LEU A 122 0.37 19.18 -2.91
CA LEU A 122 -0.26 18.96 -4.22
C LEU A 122 0.15 19.99 -5.29
N PRO A 123 0.00 21.32 -5.09
CA PRO A 123 0.45 22.32 -6.06
C PRO A 123 1.96 22.28 -6.29
N THR A 124 2.75 21.96 -5.25
CA THR A 124 4.21 21.82 -5.38
C THR A 124 4.56 20.65 -6.30
N LEU A 125 3.94 19.48 -6.07
CA LEU A 125 4.15 18.29 -6.90
C LEU A 125 3.68 18.54 -8.32
N ARG A 126 2.49 19.12 -8.51
CA ARG A 126 1.97 19.50 -9.82
C ARG A 126 2.95 20.41 -10.57
N LYS A 127 3.40 21.51 -9.95
CA LYS A 127 4.34 22.45 -10.58
C LYS A 127 5.63 21.76 -11.03
N ARG A 128 6.16 20.83 -10.23
CA ARG A 128 7.45 20.17 -10.48
C ARG A 128 7.35 18.98 -11.45
N PHE A 129 6.29 18.18 -11.35
CA PHE A 129 6.23 16.86 -11.99
C PHE A 129 5.11 16.70 -13.00
N LEU A 130 4.27 17.72 -13.26
CA LEU A 130 3.14 17.57 -14.21
C LEU A 130 3.59 17.10 -15.60
N GLN A 131 4.71 17.60 -16.12
CA GLN A 131 5.21 17.18 -17.43
C GLN A 131 5.65 15.71 -17.44
N LEU A 132 6.34 15.27 -16.37
CA LEU A 132 6.68 13.87 -16.19
C LEU A 132 5.42 13.00 -16.06
N ALA A 133 4.44 13.45 -15.27
CA ALA A 133 3.15 12.79 -15.11
C ALA A 133 2.43 12.59 -16.45
N LYS A 134 2.39 13.62 -17.30
CA LYS A 134 1.80 13.54 -18.65
C LYS A 134 2.50 12.54 -19.55
N ARG A 135 3.85 12.49 -19.55
CA ARG A 135 4.61 11.47 -20.31
C ARG A 135 4.27 10.04 -19.91
N HIS A 136 3.83 9.84 -18.67
CA HIS A 136 3.39 8.54 -18.15
C HIS A 136 1.87 8.36 -18.18
N GLY A 137 1.16 9.09 -19.05
CA GLY A 137 -0.29 8.94 -19.28
C GLY A 137 -1.18 9.56 -18.20
N CYS A 138 -0.62 10.33 -17.26
CA CYS A 138 -1.41 11.03 -16.26
C CYS A 138 -1.95 12.34 -16.85
N LYS A 139 -3.28 12.47 -16.97
CA LYS A 139 -3.91 13.71 -17.47
C LYS A 139 -3.53 14.92 -16.61
N ASP A 140 -3.47 14.70 -15.30
CA ASP A 140 -3.16 15.74 -14.34
C ASP A 140 -2.60 15.18 -13.01
N LEU A 141 -1.88 16.01 -12.26
CA LEU A 141 -1.33 15.64 -10.94
C LEU A 141 -2.09 16.39 -9.83
N ASP A 142 -3.21 15.80 -9.41
CA ASP A 142 -4.11 16.31 -8.37
C ASP A 142 -4.38 15.26 -7.26
N ALA A 143 -5.32 15.55 -6.35
CA ALA A 143 -5.70 14.63 -5.29
C ALA A 143 -6.30 13.31 -5.82
N GLY A 144 -7.04 13.39 -6.93
CA GLY A 144 -7.60 12.23 -7.61
C GLY A 144 -6.50 11.33 -8.16
N ALA A 145 -5.51 11.92 -8.84
CA ALA A 145 -4.32 11.23 -9.30
C ALA A 145 -3.65 10.53 -8.12
N ILE A 146 -3.39 11.19 -6.99
CA ILE A 146 -2.74 10.53 -5.84
C ILE A 146 -3.54 9.33 -5.31
N ARG A 147 -4.87 9.35 -5.40
CA ARG A 147 -5.77 8.30 -4.88
C ARG A 147 -6.14 7.21 -5.89
N HIS A 148 -5.87 7.40 -7.19
CA HIS A 148 -6.27 6.44 -8.20
C HIS A 148 -5.36 5.20 -8.21
N ALA A 149 -5.98 4.00 -8.20
CA ALA A 149 -5.32 2.70 -7.99
C ALA A 149 -4.46 2.26 -9.18
N SER A 150 -4.88 2.61 -10.40
CA SER A 150 -4.10 2.38 -11.62
C SER A 150 -2.89 3.31 -11.66
N ARG A 151 -1.74 2.71 -12.00
CA ARG A 151 -0.45 3.39 -12.08
C ARG A 151 -0.54 4.55 -13.08
N CYS A 152 -0.09 5.72 -12.64
CA CYS A 152 0.66 6.59 -13.54
C CYS A 152 2.12 6.46 -13.10
N ALA A 153 2.99 5.94 -13.98
CA ALA A 153 4.37 5.58 -13.65
C ALA A 153 5.19 6.74 -13.01
N ALA A 154 4.80 7.99 -13.24
CA ALA A 154 5.39 9.16 -12.58
C ALA A 154 5.34 9.14 -11.03
N ARG A 155 4.47 8.35 -10.39
CA ARG A 155 4.37 8.32 -8.91
C ARG A 155 5.46 7.49 -8.25
N GLY A 156 6.00 6.49 -8.97
CA GLY A 156 7.22 5.78 -8.59
C GLY A 156 8.40 6.75 -8.55
N ASP A 157 8.57 7.52 -9.63
CA ASP A 157 9.63 8.53 -9.77
C ASP A 157 9.51 9.69 -8.77
N ILE A 158 8.29 10.19 -8.53
CA ILE A 158 8.03 11.11 -7.42
C ILE A 158 8.41 10.44 -6.10
N GLY A 159 8.05 9.17 -5.91
CA GLY A 159 8.47 8.40 -4.75
C GLY A 159 10.00 8.35 -4.58
N VAL A 160 10.76 8.16 -5.64
CA VAL A 160 12.23 8.14 -5.60
C VAL A 160 12.80 9.51 -5.21
N ASP A 161 12.24 10.61 -5.73
CA ASP A 161 12.70 11.99 -5.48
C ASP A 161 12.26 12.55 -4.11
N LEU A 162 11.20 11.99 -3.51
CA LEU A 162 10.78 12.30 -2.14
C LEU A 162 11.59 11.56 -1.06
N HIS A 163 12.57 10.75 -1.45
CA HIS A 163 13.44 10.02 -0.53
C HIS A 163 14.54 10.93 0.02
N PRO A 164 14.55 11.28 1.32
CA PRO A 164 15.67 12.03 1.89
C PRO A 164 16.95 11.17 1.92
N PRO A 165 18.15 11.79 1.82
CA PRO A 165 19.41 11.08 1.96
C PRO A 165 19.51 10.40 3.34
N ARG A 166 20.09 9.19 3.32
CA ARG A 166 20.27 8.20 4.41
C ARG A 166 20.19 8.75 5.84
N THR A 167 19.12 8.43 6.55
CA THR A 167 19.17 8.20 8.00
C THR A 167 18.30 6.98 8.33
N GLY A 168 18.94 5.86 8.67
CA GLY A 168 18.22 4.66 9.11
C GLY A 168 17.62 4.90 10.49
N ARG A 169 16.34 4.57 10.70
CA ARG A 169 15.70 4.65 12.03
C ARG A 169 14.59 3.63 12.22
N ARG A 170 14.39 3.32 13.50
CA ARG A 170 13.85 2.09 14.09
C ARG A 170 12.35 2.23 14.36
N ILE A 171 11.54 1.26 13.93
CA ILE A 171 10.17 1.11 14.43
C ILE A 171 10.29 0.52 15.85
N SER A 172 9.78 1.23 16.87
CA SER A 172 9.74 0.69 18.23
C SER A 172 8.47 -0.16 18.39
N ARG A 173 8.64 -1.44 18.72
CA ARG A 173 7.55 -2.40 18.91
C ARG A 173 6.92 -2.14 20.28
N ARG A 174 5.71 -1.59 20.32
CA ARG A 174 4.84 -1.65 21.51
C ARG A 174 3.46 -2.12 21.08
N SER A 175 3.14 -3.35 21.45
CA SER A 175 1.81 -3.93 21.36
C SER A 175 1.05 -3.58 22.64
N ARG A 176 0.15 -2.59 22.59
CA ARG A 176 -0.97 -2.45 23.53
C ARG A 176 -2.17 -1.84 22.81
N VAL A 177 -3.30 -2.53 22.91
CA VAL A 177 -4.61 -2.09 22.43
C VAL A 177 -5.32 -1.36 23.57
N PRO A 178 -5.89 -0.17 23.30
CA PRO A 178 -7.29 0.04 23.66
C PRO A 178 -8.08 0.70 22.51
N VAL A 179 -9.32 0.25 22.34
CA VAL A 179 -10.30 0.74 21.37
C VAL A 179 -11.09 1.90 22.00
N SER A 180 -11.13 3.09 21.37
CA SER A 180 -11.98 4.24 21.75
C SER A 180 -12.02 5.33 20.66
N PRO A 181 -13.02 6.24 20.65
CA PRO A 181 -13.73 6.58 19.41
C PRO A 181 -13.33 7.89 18.70
N TRP A 182 -13.42 7.83 17.38
CA TRP A 182 -13.79 8.88 16.39
C TRP A 182 -13.06 10.23 16.38
N ARG A 183 -12.29 10.46 15.29
CA ARG A 183 -12.29 11.69 14.47
C ARG A 183 -11.55 11.44 13.14
N SER A 184 -12.20 11.72 12.02
CA SER A 184 -11.72 11.42 10.66
C SER A 184 -10.78 12.49 10.10
N VAL A 185 -9.58 12.08 9.66
CA VAL A 185 -8.81 12.67 8.55
C VAL A 185 -7.94 11.56 7.95
N HIS A 186 -8.43 10.81 6.96
CA HIS A 186 -7.69 9.68 6.39
C HIS A 186 -6.54 10.12 5.48
N THR A 187 -5.30 9.92 5.91
CA THR A 187 -4.13 10.00 5.02
C THR A 187 -3.30 8.73 5.13
N LEU A 188 -3.34 7.90 4.08
CA LEU A 188 -2.43 6.77 3.95
C LEU A 188 -1.00 7.29 3.69
N GLY A 189 -0.06 6.89 4.55
CA GLY A 189 1.37 7.05 4.35
C GLY A 189 2.02 5.70 4.10
N ALA A 190 2.83 5.59 3.04
CA ALA A 190 3.70 4.42 2.87
C ALA A 190 4.98 4.61 3.69
N LEU A 191 5.31 3.64 4.54
CA LEU A 191 6.59 3.60 5.23
C LEU A 191 7.65 2.98 4.33
N ARG A 192 8.79 3.65 4.20
CA ARG A 192 9.88 3.27 3.31
C ARG A 192 11.12 2.93 4.14
N ALA A 193 11.72 1.77 3.93
CA ALA A 193 13.07 1.51 4.39
C ALA A 193 13.81 0.63 3.38
N ARG A 194 15.08 0.95 3.13
CA ARG A 194 15.99 0.07 2.40
C ARG A 194 16.44 -1.04 3.36
N SER A 195 16.24 -2.31 3.02
CA SER A 195 16.93 -3.39 3.73
C SER A 195 18.44 -3.26 3.46
N ARG A 196 19.24 -3.37 4.53
CA ARG A 196 20.71 -3.22 4.50
C ARG A 196 21.46 -4.37 3.83
N THR A 197 20.77 -5.42 3.42
CA THR A 197 21.40 -6.51 2.66
C THR A 197 21.55 -6.06 1.21
N PRO A 198 22.78 -5.87 0.70
CA PRO A 198 22.97 -5.76 -0.74
C PRO A 198 22.35 -7.02 -1.37
N ILE A 199 21.66 -6.84 -2.49
CA ILE A 199 21.28 -7.93 -3.36
C ILE A 199 22.59 -8.65 -3.70
N SER A 200 22.83 -9.83 -3.12
CA SER A 200 23.88 -10.68 -3.61
C SER A 200 23.49 -11.04 -5.03
N LEU A 201 24.40 -10.84 -5.99
CA LEU A 201 24.24 -11.32 -7.36
C LEU A 201 23.96 -12.84 -7.43
N ALA A 202 24.10 -13.58 -6.33
CA ALA A 202 23.70 -14.97 -6.21
C ALA A 202 22.17 -15.18 -6.21
N ASP A 203 21.38 -14.28 -5.63
CA ASP A 203 19.91 -14.42 -5.56
C ASP A 203 19.21 -14.17 -6.91
N LYS A 204 19.91 -13.55 -7.87
CA LYS A 204 19.40 -13.34 -9.23
C LYS A 204 19.74 -14.48 -10.20
N ARG A 205 20.70 -15.36 -9.88
CA ARG A 205 21.21 -16.38 -10.82
C ARG A 205 20.57 -17.76 -10.69
N SER A 206 19.66 -17.97 -9.75
CA SER A 206 19.01 -19.28 -9.57
C SER A 206 17.80 -19.53 -10.48
N ARG A 207 17.57 -18.67 -11.49
CA ARG A 207 16.38 -18.74 -12.35
C ARG A 207 16.69 -18.37 -13.80
N ASP A 208 17.43 -19.25 -14.46
CA ASP A 208 17.25 -19.54 -15.89
C ASP A 208 17.16 -21.07 -16.01
N PRO A 209 16.06 -21.64 -16.53
CA PRO A 209 16.15 -22.81 -17.40
C PRO A 209 16.54 -22.39 -18.83
#